data_AF-A0A2T0TEM7-F1
#
_entry.id   AF-A0A2T0TEM7-F1
#
_cell.length_a   1.000
_cell.length_b   1.000
_cell.length_c   1.000
_cell.angle_alpha   90.00
_cell.angle_beta   90.00
_cell.angle_gamma   90.00
#
_symmetry.space_group_name_H-M   'P 1'
#
loop_
_entity.id
_entity.type
_entity.pdbx_description
1 polymer ?
#
loop_
_entity_poly.entity_id
_entity_poly.type
_entity_poly.pdbx_seq_one_letter_code
_entity_poly.pdbx_strand_id
1 'polypeptide(L)'
;MTTHPPFISPIAWSDAVRQPAFWAELCQSLLPSYINTCRWFAGKARQQTGLHIRTAMPLSIDAESGKLAYLTILSVSYAEGAPENYLLPLSFVSDRATQGRPFSVADVPDKGRIGDVQLAGQAGLLIDAIYDDRFRRALFEAIYASQVIPMPEGQLRFQRGRGLEDGDANLPSRVLPVDSSNSAMTFGDKYFVKLYRKLFRETNPEVDMVAFLTDVSYFPNIPAFGGSFVWQRDGIADVTLGMVQRMVPNDKDSWGQTGDYLNDFLYAVPQRLFTIREDVFEKVELLGRRTGEMHNALYKTGADTDFAPEPFTDNYRTFIINRFESLLAQRYALLIDKYTELDPLAQRLAWVFMEAREMIDAFINDFRTRPLGSLRTRIHGDYHLGQVLATENDFVIIDFEGEPESSIADRKIKHSPLKDVAGMIRSYHYAVCAKLFNSAETEDLDPAYLQRVSDRWFYLIRDTYLDAYFDTFGSPHPLFKNNNEINFLLLIYLLEKAVYELGYEISYRPSWVKIPLKGIIDVVTEIEKIRISDGTSQPTDIPMLQKGLLR
;
A
#
# COMPACT_ATOMS: atom_id res chain seq x y z
N MET A 1 -5.46 12.08 -33.23
CA MET A 1 -4.41 13.04 -32.79
C MET A 1 -4.92 14.44 -33.10
N THR A 2 -5.51 15.11 -32.12
CA THR A 2 -5.78 16.55 -32.21
C THR A 2 -4.43 17.25 -32.12
N THR A 3 -3.91 17.71 -33.27
CA THR A 3 -2.69 18.50 -33.33
C THR A 3 -2.98 19.88 -32.75
N HIS A 4 -2.75 20.05 -31.45
CA HIS A 4 -2.72 21.38 -30.86
C HIS A 4 -1.65 22.20 -31.58
N PRO A 5 -1.89 23.50 -31.85
CA PRO A 5 -0.84 24.37 -32.39
C PRO A 5 0.38 24.33 -31.45
N PRO A 6 1.60 24.41 -32.00
CA PRO A 6 2.80 24.39 -31.16
C PRO A 6 2.76 25.56 -30.18
N PHE A 7 3.12 25.30 -28.93
CA PHE A 7 3.26 26.35 -27.92
C PHE A 7 4.51 27.17 -28.21
N ILE A 8 4.38 28.49 -28.35
CA ILE A 8 5.49 29.37 -28.74
C ILE A 8 5.78 30.32 -27.59
N SER A 9 7.02 30.36 -27.12
CA SER A 9 7.44 31.30 -26.09
C SER A 9 8.83 31.89 -26.40
N PRO A 10 9.06 33.19 -26.14
CA PRO A 10 10.39 33.78 -26.27
C PRO A 10 11.35 33.35 -25.16
N ILE A 11 10.85 32.68 -24.12
CA ILE A 11 11.64 32.26 -22.96
C ILE A 11 12.46 31.01 -23.29
N ALA A 12 13.76 31.04 -22.99
CA ALA A 12 14.62 29.87 -23.07
C ALA A 12 14.28 28.87 -21.97
N TRP A 13 14.37 27.58 -22.25
CA TRP A 13 14.02 26.53 -21.28
C TRP A 13 14.84 26.61 -19.97
N SER A 14 16.12 26.98 -20.05
CA SER A 14 17.01 27.18 -18.89
C SER A 14 16.58 28.34 -17.97
N ASP A 15 15.79 29.28 -18.48
CA ASP A 15 15.32 30.45 -17.72
C ASP A 15 13.87 30.31 -17.24
N ALA A 16 13.17 29.22 -17.61
CA ALA A 16 11.77 29.00 -17.31
C ALA A 16 11.44 29.10 -15.80
N VAL A 17 12.34 28.61 -14.93
CA VAL A 17 12.13 28.66 -13.46
C VAL A 17 11.90 30.08 -12.92
N ARG A 18 12.46 31.11 -13.57
CA ARG A 18 12.33 32.52 -13.17
C ARG A 18 11.12 33.22 -13.80
N GLN A 19 10.29 32.52 -14.56
CA GLN A 19 9.25 33.11 -15.40
C GLN A 19 7.85 32.55 -15.06
N PRO A 20 7.14 33.11 -14.05
CA PRO A 20 5.80 32.64 -13.68
C PRO A 20 4.78 32.66 -14.82
N ALA A 21 4.88 33.65 -15.72
CA ALA A 21 4.00 33.78 -16.89
C ALA A 21 4.14 32.59 -17.86
N PHE A 22 5.36 32.09 -18.05
CA PHE A 22 5.63 30.92 -18.89
C PHE A 22 4.87 29.69 -18.38
N TRP A 23 4.95 29.41 -17.08
CA TRP A 23 4.24 28.28 -16.47
C TRP A 23 2.72 28.44 -16.50
N ALA A 24 2.22 29.66 -16.30
CA ALA A 24 0.79 29.94 -16.38
C ALA A 24 0.24 29.66 -17.79
N GLU A 25 0.95 30.09 -18.83
CA GLU A 25 0.56 29.84 -20.22
C GLU A 25 0.59 28.34 -20.56
N LEU A 26 1.61 27.62 -20.07
CA LEU A 26 1.72 26.17 -20.25
C LEU A 26 0.57 25.42 -19.56
N CYS A 27 0.18 25.84 -18.35
CA CYS A 27 -0.97 25.30 -17.61
C CYS A 27 -2.32 25.55 -18.30
N GLN A 28 -2.45 26.62 -19.08
CA GLN A 28 -3.69 26.95 -19.80
C GLN A 28 -3.79 26.25 -21.16
N SER A 29 -2.65 25.93 -21.78
CA SER A 29 -2.58 25.44 -23.15
C SER A 29 -2.34 23.92 -23.26
N LEU A 30 -1.14 23.46 -22.86
CA LEU A 30 -0.67 22.10 -23.14
C LEU A 30 -0.95 21.11 -22.00
N LEU A 31 -0.77 21.50 -20.75
CA LEU A 31 -0.88 20.54 -19.64
C LEU A 31 -2.29 19.95 -19.46
N PRO A 32 -3.41 20.69 -19.62
CA PRO A 32 -4.74 20.14 -19.39
C PRO A 32 -5.05 18.93 -20.28
N SER A 33 -4.70 18.97 -21.57
CA SER A 33 -4.96 17.85 -22.47
C SER A 33 -4.10 16.64 -22.11
N TYR A 34 -2.83 16.85 -21.76
CA TYR A 34 -1.92 15.78 -21.36
C TYR A 34 -2.33 15.08 -20.06
N ILE A 35 -2.57 15.82 -18.97
CA ILE A 35 -2.83 15.22 -17.65
C ILE A 35 -4.10 14.38 -17.64
N ASN A 36 -5.10 14.74 -18.44
CA ASN A 36 -6.35 13.99 -18.53
C ASN A 36 -6.17 12.64 -19.24
N THR A 37 -5.11 12.47 -20.04
CA THR A 37 -4.73 11.16 -20.61
C THR A 37 -4.00 10.27 -19.59
N CYS A 38 -3.33 10.85 -18.59
CA CYS A 38 -2.46 10.14 -17.67
C CYS A 38 -3.24 9.27 -16.69
N ARG A 39 -2.99 7.95 -16.63
CA ARG A 39 -3.72 7.03 -15.72
C ARG A 39 -3.56 7.37 -14.24
N TRP A 40 -2.41 7.88 -13.82
CA TRP A 40 -2.11 8.28 -12.44
C TRP A 40 -2.89 9.54 -11.97
N PHE A 41 -3.53 10.28 -12.88
CA PHE A 41 -4.32 11.45 -12.51
C PHE A 41 -5.71 11.02 -12.03
N ALA A 42 -5.96 11.13 -10.73
CA ALA A 42 -7.22 10.71 -10.11
C ALA A 42 -8.38 11.72 -10.31
N GLY A 43 -8.07 12.96 -10.68
CA GLY A 43 -9.03 14.06 -10.81
C GLY A 43 -9.89 14.06 -12.09
N LYS A 44 -9.82 13.04 -12.94
CA LYS A 44 -10.47 13.02 -14.27
C LYS A 44 -11.99 13.15 -14.22
N ALA A 45 -12.61 12.53 -13.22
CA ALA A 45 -14.06 12.54 -13.04
C ALA A 45 -14.57 13.82 -12.34
N ARG A 46 -13.66 14.66 -11.83
CA ARG A 46 -14.01 15.89 -11.11
C ARG A 46 -13.92 17.09 -12.04
N GLN A 47 -14.82 18.06 -11.86
CA GLN A 47 -14.79 19.30 -12.62
C GLN A 47 -13.58 20.15 -12.18
N GLN A 48 -12.59 20.25 -13.07
CA GLN A 48 -11.37 21.04 -12.87
C GLN A 48 -11.66 22.52 -13.13
N THR A 49 -11.20 23.41 -12.25
CA THR A 49 -11.36 24.87 -12.36
C THR A 49 -10.07 25.57 -12.76
N GLY A 50 -8.92 24.91 -12.61
CA GLY A 50 -7.64 25.46 -13.04
C GLY A 50 -6.43 24.59 -12.69
N LEU A 51 -5.34 24.83 -13.40
CA LEU A 51 -4.02 24.21 -13.20
C LEU A 51 -3.01 25.31 -12.89
N HIS A 52 -2.09 25.06 -11.96
CA HIS A 52 -1.03 26.00 -11.60
C HIS A 52 0.24 25.27 -11.16
N ILE A 53 1.39 25.59 -11.77
CA ILE A 53 2.69 25.13 -11.28
C ILE A 53 3.04 25.93 -10.03
N ARG A 54 3.01 25.27 -8.86
CA ARG A 54 3.39 25.88 -7.58
C ARG A 54 4.89 26.09 -7.47
N THR A 55 5.65 25.10 -7.90
CA THR A 55 7.11 25.14 -7.88
C THR A 55 7.68 24.32 -9.03
N ALA A 56 8.84 24.75 -9.53
CA ALA A 56 9.62 24.06 -10.53
C ALA A 56 11.07 23.95 -10.01
N MET A 57 11.49 22.74 -9.67
CA MET A 57 12.82 22.49 -9.13
C MET A 57 13.75 22.02 -10.26
N PRO A 58 14.78 22.81 -10.64
CA PRO A 58 15.71 22.43 -11.69
C PRO A 58 16.59 21.25 -11.26
N LEU A 59 16.80 20.33 -12.19
CA LEU A 59 17.77 19.24 -12.11
C LEU A 59 18.64 19.30 -13.36
N SER A 60 19.96 19.39 -13.18
CA SER A 60 20.89 19.36 -14.32
C SER A 60 20.93 17.96 -14.92
N ILE A 61 20.57 17.84 -16.20
CA ILE A 61 20.58 16.56 -16.94
C ILE A 61 21.80 16.44 -17.87
N ASP A 62 22.49 17.55 -18.08
CA ASP A 62 23.77 17.65 -18.79
C ASP A 62 24.46 18.93 -18.31
N ALA A 63 25.46 18.78 -17.45
CA ALA A 63 26.20 19.90 -16.87
C ALA A 63 27.06 20.64 -17.91
N GLU A 64 27.55 19.94 -18.94
CA GLU A 64 28.41 20.53 -19.97
C GLU A 64 27.61 21.42 -20.92
N SER A 65 26.42 20.97 -21.32
CA SER A 65 25.53 21.76 -22.19
C SER A 65 24.53 22.65 -21.45
N GLY A 66 24.51 22.59 -20.12
CA GLY A 66 23.61 23.38 -19.26
C GLY A 66 22.14 23.00 -19.41
N LYS A 67 21.82 21.79 -19.92
CA LYS A 67 20.44 21.35 -20.08
C LYS A 67 19.84 20.99 -18.73
N LEU A 68 18.59 21.40 -18.53
CA LEU A 68 17.83 21.19 -17.30
C LEU A 68 16.56 20.37 -17.58
N ALA A 69 16.18 19.56 -16.61
CA ALA A 69 14.80 19.14 -16.42
C ALA A 69 14.22 19.84 -15.19
N TYR A 70 12.90 19.91 -15.09
CA TYR A 70 12.23 20.49 -13.93
C TYR A 70 11.32 19.46 -13.25
N LEU A 71 11.57 19.18 -11.97
CA LEU A 71 10.60 18.51 -11.12
C LEU A 71 9.52 19.54 -10.74
N THR A 72 8.38 19.51 -11.43
CA THR A 72 7.31 20.48 -11.18
C THR A 72 6.22 19.94 -10.27
N ILE A 73 5.75 20.76 -9.33
CA ILE A 73 4.57 20.46 -8.52
C ILE A 73 3.39 21.23 -9.10
N LEU A 74 2.52 20.49 -9.78
CA LEU A 74 1.28 20.96 -10.39
C LEU A 74 0.13 20.89 -9.39
N SER A 75 -0.45 22.04 -9.05
CA SER A 75 -1.68 22.15 -8.27
C SER A 75 -2.89 22.14 -9.21
N VAL A 76 -3.84 21.25 -8.96
CA VAL A 76 -5.11 21.15 -9.68
C VAL A 76 -6.23 21.56 -8.73
N SER A 77 -6.99 22.58 -9.13
CA SER A 77 -8.17 23.06 -8.41
C SER A 77 -9.44 22.45 -9.01
N TYR A 78 -10.41 22.17 -8.14
CA TYR A 78 -11.69 21.59 -8.52
C TYR A 78 -12.84 22.52 -8.11
N ALA A 79 -14.02 22.32 -8.69
CA ALA A 79 -15.23 23.05 -8.31
C ALA A 79 -15.63 22.77 -6.85
N GLU A 80 -15.42 21.52 -6.41
CA GLU A 80 -15.68 21.07 -5.03
C GLU A 80 -14.47 20.33 -4.46
N GLY A 81 -14.21 20.53 -3.16
CA GLY A 81 -13.12 19.90 -2.42
C GLY A 81 -11.78 20.65 -2.49
N ALA A 82 -10.79 20.14 -1.75
CA ALA A 82 -9.47 20.75 -1.69
C ALA A 82 -8.68 20.57 -3.01
N PRO A 83 -7.79 21.52 -3.36
CA PRO A 83 -6.84 21.33 -4.44
C PRO A 83 -5.90 20.15 -4.18
N GLU A 84 -5.50 19.47 -5.24
CA GLU A 84 -4.56 18.36 -5.19
C GLU A 84 -3.24 18.75 -5.85
N ASN A 85 -2.12 18.26 -5.30
CA ASN A 85 -0.79 18.50 -5.87
C ASN A 85 -0.28 17.24 -6.55
N TYR A 86 0.34 17.42 -7.72
CA TYR A 86 0.89 16.35 -8.52
C TYR A 86 2.33 16.64 -8.93
N LEU A 87 3.20 15.63 -8.90
CA LEU A 87 4.55 15.70 -9.44
C LEU A 87 4.52 15.39 -10.94
N LEU A 88 4.95 16.37 -11.73
CA LEU A 88 5.14 16.21 -13.17
C LEU A 88 6.56 16.66 -13.53
N PRO A 89 7.51 15.74 -13.68
CA PRO A 89 8.81 16.06 -14.23
C PRO A 89 8.66 16.51 -15.69
N LEU A 90 9.29 17.62 -16.07
CA LEU A 90 9.23 18.17 -17.43
C LEU A 90 10.63 18.29 -18.02
N SER A 91 10.78 17.89 -19.28
CA SER A 91 12.01 18.07 -20.07
C SER A 91 11.67 18.63 -21.45
N PHE A 92 12.57 19.47 -21.98
CA PHE A 92 12.49 19.98 -23.34
C PHE A 92 13.55 19.29 -24.21
N VAL A 93 13.10 18.65 -25.29
CA VAL A 93 13.95 17.91 -26.22
C VAL A 93 13.86 18.56 -27.59
N SER A 94 14.90 19.29 -27.97
CA SER A 94 15.03 19.95 -29.28
C SER A 94 15.75 19.11 -30.33
N ASP A 95 16.40 18.02 -29.91
CA ASP A 95 17.27 17.22 -30.76
C ASP A 95 16.46 16.20 -31.57
N ARG A 96 16.30 16.46 -32.88
CA ARG A 96 15.50 15.63 -33.80
C ARG A 96 16.29 14.50 -34.50
N ALA A 97 17.63 14.50 -34.41
CA ALA A 97 18.49 13.52 -35.07
C ALA A 97 19.37 12.75 -34.07
N THR A 98 19.51 11.44 -34.29
CA THR A 98 20.22 10.47 -33.43
C THR A 98 21.72 10.36 -33.69
N GLN A 99 22.28 11.01 -34.72
CA GLN A 99 23.70 10.84 -35.02
C GLN A 99 24.60 11.46 -33.94
N GLY A 100 25.19 10.60 -33.11
CA GLY A 100 26.18 10.95 -32.10
C GLY A 100 25.63 11.55 -30.80
N ARG A 101 24.30 11.52 -30.57
CA ARG A 101 23.69 12.05 -29.34
C ARG A 101 22.99 10.96 -28.53
N PRO A 102 23.05 11.02 -27.19
CA PRO A 102 22.54 9.95 -26.32
C PRO A 102 21.00 9.84 -26.27
N PHE A 103 20.23 10.88 -26.65
CA PHE A 103 18.77 10.87 -26.59
C PHE A 103 18.14 11.89 -27.55
N SER A 104 17.04 11.52 -28.21
CA SER A 104 16.35 12.35 -29.21
C SER A 104 14.81 12.30 -29.10
N VAL A 105 14.13 13.16 -29.85
CA VAL A 105 12.65 13.17 -29.94
C VAL A 105 12.08 11.82 -30.43
N ALA A 106 12.82 11.05 -31.23
CA ALA A 106 12.37 9.76 -31.75
C ALA A 106 12.25 8.68 -30.65
N ASP A 107 13.02 8.82 -29.58
CA ASP A 107 13.08 7.85 -28.47
C ASP A 107 11.93 8.02 -27.46
N VAL A 108 11.17 9.12 -27.58
CA VAL A 108 10.07 9.43 -26.67
C VAL A 108 8.80 8.66 -27.08
N PRO A 109 8.22 7.83 -26.20
CA PRO A 109 6.95 7.14 -26.48
C PRO A 109 5.79 8.13 -26.48
N ASP A 110 4.72 7.85 -27.24
CA ASP A 110 3.56 8.75 -27.39
C ASP A 110 2.96 9.19 -26.05
N LYS A 111 2.85 8.29 -25.08
CA LYS A 111 2.37 8.58 -23.72
C LYS A 111 3.23 9.57 -22.92
N GLY A 112 4.48 9.79 -23.34
CA GLY A 112 5.40 10.75 -22.74
C GLY A 112 5.40 12.11 -23.44
N ARG A 113 4.75 12.24 -24.60
CA ARG A 113 4.72 13.48 -25.38
C ARG A 113 3.62 14.40 -24.86
N ILE A 114 3.99 15.57 -24.36
CA ILE A 114 3.05 16.58 -23.87
C ILE A 114 2.59 17.47 -25.02
N GLY A 115 3.52 17.94 -25.84
CA GLY A 115 3.20 18.72 -27.04
C GLY A 115 4.43 19.34 -27.71
N ASP A 116 4.28 19.71 -28.98
CA ASP A 116 5.30 20.44 -29.72
C ASP A 116 5.42 21.87 -29.18
N VAL A 117 6.66 22.34 -29.00
CA VAL A 117 6.94 23.67 -28.46
C VAL A 117 8.07 24.36 -29.24
N GLN A 118 8.05 25.69 -29.28
CA GLN A 118 9.14 26.53 -29.77
C GLN A 118 9.55 27.51 -28.69
N LEU A 119 10.74 27.32 -28.12
CA LEU A 119 11.26 28.08 -26.98
C LEU A 119 12.49 28.87 -27.41
N ALA A 120 12.49 30.20 -27.23
CA ALA A 120 13.56 31.09 -27.68
C ALA A 120 14.00 30.82 -29.14
N GLY A 121 13.04 30.56 -30.02
CA GLY A 121 13.28 30.25 -31.44
C GLY A 121 13.64 28.79 -31.74
N GLN A 122 13.93 27.96 -30.73
CA GLN A 122 14.27 26.55 -30.89
C GLN A 122 13.03 25.66 -30.85
N ALA A 123 12.74 24.96 -31.95
CA ALA A 123 11.67 23.98 -32.00
C ALA A 123 12.07 22.68 -31.32
N GLY A 124 11.11 22.04 -30.64
CA GLY A 124 11.31 20.76 -29.98
C GLY A 124 10.02 20.21 -29.41
N LEU A 125 10.16 19.25 -28.50
CA LEU A 125 9.06 18.57 -27.86
C LEU A 125 9.15 18.76 -26.35
N LEU A 126 8.05 19.15 -25.72
CA LEU A 126 7.90 19.07 -24.28
C LEU A 126 7.42 17.67 -23.90
N ILE A 127 8.09 17.06 -22.94
CA ILE A 127 7.84 15.67 -22.53
C ILE A 127 7.77 15.54 -21.01
N ASP A 128 7.11 14.47 -20.56
CA ASP A 128 7.29 14.01 -19.19
C ASP A 128 8.72 13.46 -19.04
N ALA A 129 9.50 14.08 -18.17
CA ALA A 129 10.93 13.83 -18.05
C ALA A 129 11.25 12.40 -17.60
N ILE A 130 10.30 11.64 -17.04
CA ILE A 130 10.56 10.22 -16.75
C ILE A 130 10.95 9.43 -18.01
N TYR A 131 10.55 9.91 -19.20
CA TYR A 131 10.90 9.28 -20.48
C TYR A 131 12.23 9.80 -21.04
N ASP A 132 12.81 10.85 -20.48
CA ASP A 132 14.16 11.33 -20.81
C ASP A 132 15.22 10.51 -20.05
N ASP A 133 16.06 9.78 -20.78
CA ASP A 133 17.12 8.96 -20.17
C ASP A 133 18.12 9.80 -19.36
N ARG A 134 18.38 11.02 -19.81
CA ARG A 134 19.30 11.94 -19.14
C ARG A 134 18.73 12.39 -17.79
N PHE A 135 17.41 12.59 -17.70
CA PHE A 135 16.73 12.89 -16.44
C PHE A 135 16.81 11.72 -15.48
N ARG A 136 16.50 10.50 -15.94
CA ARG A 136 16.56 9.30 -15.08
C ARG A 136 17.95 9.09 -14.51
N ARG A 137 18.99 9.22 -15.34
CA ARG A 137 20.39 9.15 -14.93
C ARG A 137 20.74 10.23 -13.89
N ALA A 138 20.43 11.50 -14.18
CA ALA A 138 20.71 12.60 -13.25
C ALA A 138 19.97 12.45 -11.91
N LEU A 139 18.72 11.97 -11.94
CA LEU A 139 17.95 11.68 -10.74
C LEU A 139 18.65 10.63 -9.87
N PHE A 140 19.08 9.53 -10.47
CA PHE A 140 19.75 8.44 -9.76
C PHE A 140 21.14 8.84 -9.25
N GLU A 141 21.93 9.56 -10.05
CA GLU A 141 23.22 10.13 -9.64
C GLU A 141 23.06 11.09 -8.45
N ALA A 142 22.01 11.92 -8.43
CA ALA A 142 21.73 12.82 -7.32
C ALA A 142 21.38 12.07 -6.02
N ILE A 143 20.61 10.98 -6.12
CA ILE A 143 20.32 10.06 -4.99
C ILE A 143 21.60 9.40 -4.50
N TYR A 144 22.39 8.82 -5.40
CA TYR A 144 23.65 8.16 -5.09
C TYR A 144 24.62 9.09 -4.33
N ALA A 145 24.74 10.33 -4.79
CA ALA A 145 25.63 11.32 -4.19
C ALA A 145 25.02 12.06 -2.98
N SER A 146 23.78 11.74 -2.57
CA SER A 146 23.04 12.43 -1.49
C SER A 146 23.07 13.96 -1.65
N GLN A 147 22.82 14.43 -2.88
CA GLN A 147 22.91 15.85 -3.21
C GLN A 147 21.85 16.68 -2.45
N VAL A 148 22.19 17.94 -2.20
CA VAL A 148 21.27 18.95 -1.71
C VAL A 148 21.30 20.11 -2.69
N ILE A 149 20.15 20.41 -3.30
CA ILE A 149 20.01 21.49 -4.27
C ILE A 149 19.19 22.61 -3.61
N PRO A 150 19.82 23.75 -3.25
CA PRO A 150 19.13 24.89 -2.65
C PRO A 150 18.12 25.50 -3.63
N MET A 151 16.96 25.91 -3.11
CA MET A 151 15.90 26.57 -3.86
C MET A 151 15.46 27.85 -3.13
N PRO A 152 14.76 28.79 -3.81
CA PRO A 152 14.19 29.97 -3.14
C PRO A 152 13.24 29.60 -2.00
N GLU A 153 12.50 28.49 -2.16
CA GLU A 153 11.59 27.94 -1.14
C GLU A 153 12.11 26.58 -0.68
N GLY A 154 13.04 26.58 0.27
CA GLY A 154 13.61 25.36 0.85
C GLY A 154 14.68 24.70 -0.01
N GLN A 155 14.71 23.38 -0.07
CA GLN A 155 15.71 22.61 -0.80
C GLN A 155 15.16 21.31 -1.36
N LEU A 156 15.69 20.89 -2.50
CA LEU A 156 15.50 19.54 -3.02
C LEU A 156 16.63 18.67 -2.44
N ARG A 157 16.25 17.78 -1.52
CA ARG A 157 17.19 16.92 -0.79
C ARG A 157 17.09 15.49 -1.29
N PHE A 158 18.23 14.93 -1.65
CA PHE A 158 18.39 13.54 -2.01
C PHE A 158 19.10 12.80 -0.88
N GLN A 159 18.64 11.59 -0.59
CA GLN A 159 19.20 10.75 0.47
C GLN A 159 19.49 9.37 -0.09
N ARG A 160 20.73 8.91 0.10
CA ARG A 160 21.12 7.53 -0.14
C ARG A 160 20.80 6.67 1.10
N GLY A 161 20.15 5.54 0.88
CA GLY A 161 19.92 4.49 1.88
C GLY A 161 20.90 3.33 1.71
N ARG A 162 20.94 2.41 2.69
CA ARG A 162 21.90 1.28 2.68
C ARG A 162 21.62 0.22 1.62
N GLY A 163 20.40 0.19 1.09
CA GLY A 163 20.02 -0.67 -0.01
C GLY A 163 20.83 -0.39 -1.28
N LEU A 164 21.39 0.81 -1.45
CA LEU A 164 22.15 1.18 -2.64
C LEU A 164 23.66 0.89 -2.46
N GLU A 165 24.18 -0.05 -3.25
CA GLU A 165 25.56 -0.55 -3.17
C GLU A 165 26.60 0.45 -3.69
N ASP A 166 27.81 0.35 -3.14
CA ASP A 166 28.94 1.12 -3.65
C ASP A 166 29.33 0.65 -5.08
N GLY A 167 29.58 1.61 -5.97
CA GLY A 167 29.95 1.35 -7.36
C GLY A 167 28.77 1.41 -8.34
N ASP A 168 27.53 1.39 -7.85
CA ASP A 168 26.33 1.43 -8.69
C ASP A 168 25.92 2.85 -9.14
N ALA A 169 26.83 3.83 -9.13
CA ALA A 169 26.53 5.24 -9.42
C ALA A 169 25.95 5.49 -10.83
N ASN A 170 26.25 4.61 -11.79
CA ASN A 170 25.82 4.73 -13.17
C ASN A 170 25.27 3.39 -13.67
N LEU A 171 23.94 3.33 -13.80
CA LEU A 171 23.21 2.14 -14.23
C LEU A 171 22.25 2.48 -15.36
N PRO A 172 22.05 1.56 -16.32
CA PRO A 172 21.04 1.73 -17.37
C PRO A 172 19.66 1.78 -16.74
N SER A 173 18.75 2.58 -17.30
CA SER A 173 17.43 2.81 -16.72
C SER A 173 16.29 2.51 -17.69
N ARG A 174 15.15 2.05 -17.15
CA ARG A 174 13.94 1.77 -17.94
C ARG A 174 12.67 2.10 -17.18
N VAL A 175 11.76 2.82 -17.81
CA VAL A 175 10.40 3.06 -17.28
C VAL A 175 9.58 1.78 -17.41
N LEU A 176 8.94 1.35 -16.32
CA LEU A 176 8.08 0.19 -16.32
C LEU A 176 6.65 0.57 -16.74
N PRO A 177 6.00 -0.22 -17.61
CA PRO A 177 4.61 0.00 -18.01
C PRO A 177 3.64 -0.58 -16.96
N VAL A 178 3.75 -0.15 -15.70
CA VAL A 178 2.87 -0.62 -14.62
C VAL A 178 1.62 0.26 -14.53
N ASP A 179 0.46 -0.38 -14.42
CA ASP A 179 -0.80 0.30 -14.14
C ASP A 179 -0.91 0.61 -12.64
N SER A 180 -0.31 1.73 -12.23
CA SER A 180 -0.36 2.19 -10.85
C SER A 180 -0.65 3.69 -10.75
N SER A 181 -0.99 4.15 -9.55
CA SER A 181 -1.14 5.56 -9.19
C SER A 181 0.17 6.34 -9.27
N ASN A 182 1.31 5.65 -9.36
CA ASN A 182 2.65 6.20 -9.37
C ASN A 182 3.38 5.84 -10.68
N SER A 183 4.54 6.46 -10.91
CA SER A 183 5.43 6.05 -12.01
C SER A 183 6.57 5.21 -11.46
N ALA A 184 6.86 4.09 -12.11
CA ALA A 184 7.89 3.16 -11.71
C ALA A 184 8.97 3.05 -12.79
N MET A 185 10.22 2.94 -12.37
CA MET A 185 11.37 2.72 -13.24
C MET A 185 12.39 1.80 -12.57
N THR A 186 13.24 1.20 -13.38
CA THR A 186 14.30 0.27 -12.94
C THR A 186 15.66 0.84 -13.29
N PHE A 187 16.67 0.52 -12.47
CA PHE A 187 18.06 0.86 -12.71
C PHE A 187 18.93 -0.40 -12.57
N GLY A 188 19.59 -0.78 -13.66
CA GLY A 188 20.47 -1.95 -13.76
C GLY A 188 19.77 -3.29 -13.47
N ASP A 189 18.43 -3.33 -13.51
CA ASP A 189 17.60 -4.42 -12.98
C ASP A 189 17.91 -4.81 -11.52
N LYS A 190 18.63 -3.93 -10.80
CA LYS A 190 19.00 -4.07 -9.38
C LYS A 190 18.12 -3.23 -8.47
N TYR A 191 17.66 -2.09 -8.96
CA TYR A 191 16.89 -1.13 -8.17
C TYR A 191 15.56 -0.81 -8.83
N PHE A 192 14.54 -0.69 -7.98
CA PHE A 192 13.23 -0.19 -8.34
C PHE A 192 13.07 1.21 -7.79
N VAL A 193 12.65 2.15 -8.63
CA VAL A 193 12.40 3.54 -8.26
C VAL A 193 10.94 3.87 -8.47
N LYS A 194 10.30 4.35 -7.41
CA LYS A 194 8.91 4.80 -7.38
C LYS A 194 8.89 6.31 -7.31
N LEU A 195 8.28 6.95 -8.30
CA LEU A 195 8.05 8.40 -8.34
C LEU A 195 6.58 8.66 -8.03
N TYR A 196 6.34 9.35 -6.91
CA TYR A 196 4.99 9.61 -6.42
C TYR A 196 4.33 10.69 -7.26
N ARG A 197 3.21 10.35 -7.90
CA ARG A 197 2.51 11.31 -8.79
C ARG A 197 1.59 12.21 -8.04
N LYS A 198 0.77 11.69 -7.13
CA LYS A 198 -0.05 12.50 -6.23
C LYS A 198 0.77 12.79 -4.97
N LEU A 199 0.97 14.07 -4.65
CA LEU A 199 1.79 14.50 -3.53
C LEU A 199 0.92 14.85 -2.33
N PHE A 200 1.38 14.42 -1.16
CA PHE A 200 0.80 14.75 0.12
C PHE A 200 1.65 15.79 0.85
N ARG A 201 1.07 16.43 1.88
CA ARG A 201 1.77 17.45 2.65
C ARG A 201 2.75 16.88 3.68
N GLU A 202 2.67 15.58 3.93
CA GLU A 202 3.48 14.85 4.90
C GLU A 202 4.35 13.82 4.17
N THR A 203 5.43 13.40 4.82
CA THR A 203 6.31 12.34 4.32
C THR A 203 5.52 11.06 4.06
N ASN A 204 5.78 10.40 2.94
CA ASN A 204 5.08 9.17 2.59
C ASN A 204 5.39 8.07 3.64
N PRO A 205 4.36 7.40 4.23
CA PRO A 205 4.54 6.34 5.22
C PRO A 205 5.45 5.20 4.74
N GLU A 206 5.39 4.85 3.46
CA GLU A 206 6.21 3.78 2.87
C GLU A 206 7.70 4.09 3.01
N VAL A 207 8.10 5.34 2.74
CA VAL A 207 9.51 5.76 2.86
C VAL A 207 9.97 5.69 4.30
N ASP A 208 9.18 6.21 5.25
CA ASP A 208 9.51 6.15 6.68
C ASP A 208 9.69 4.69 7.15
N MET A 209 8.75 3.82 6.78
CA MET A 209 8.71 2.41 7.19
C MET A 209 9.89 1.62 6.61
N VAL A 210 10.10 1.68 5.29
CA VAL A 210 11.14 0.90 4.60
C VAL A 210 12.53 1.40 5.00
N ALA A 211 12.72 2.73 5.14
CA ALA A 211 13.97 3.29 5.63
C ALA A 211 14.26 2.86 7.08
N PHE A 212 13.27 2.93 7.98
CA PHE A 212 13.45 2.49 9.37
C PHE A 212 13.79 0.99 9.45
N LEU A 213 13.02 0.14 8.78
CA LEU A 213 13.24 -1.31 8.76
C LEU A 213 14.62 -1.68 8.17
N THR A 214 15.08 -0.96 7.15
CA THR A 214 16.39 -1.21 6.51
C THR A 214 17.54 -0.65 7.34
N ASP A 215 17.50 0.64 7.67
CA ASP A 215 18.67 1.38 8.15
C ASP A 215 18.81 1.34 9.69
N VAL A 216 17.71 1.14 10.42
CA VAL A 216 17.67 1.15 11.89
C VAL A 216 17.48 -0.25 12.46
N SER A 217 16.51 -1.01 11.94
CA SER A 217 16.16 -2.32 12.49
C SER A 217 16.78 -3.51 11.75
N TYR A 218 17.36 -3.29 10.57
CA TYR A 218 18.05 -4.32 9.77
C TYR A 218 17.18 -5.53 9.43
N PHE A 219 15.88 -5.32 9.23
CA PHE A 219 14.96 -6.40 8.84
C PHE A 219 15.23 -6.78 7.37
N PRO A 220 15.61 -8.05 7.07
CA PRO A 220 16.10 -8.41 5.74
C PRO A 220 14.98 -8.75 4.74
N ASN A 221 13.77 -9.08 5.22
CA ASN A 221 12.67 -9.58 4.39
C ASN A 221 11.77 -8.47 3.84
N ILE A 222 12.39 -7.38 3.38
CA ILE A 222 11.77 -6.27 2.65
C ILE A 222 12.68 -5.85 1.49
N PRO A 223 12.17 -5.18 0.44
CA PRO A 223 13.02 -4.49 -0.51
C PRO A 223 13.84 -3.41 0.23
N ALA A 224 15.15 -3.62 0.34
CA ALA A 224 15.99 -2.73 1.13
C ALA A 224 15.95 -1.29 0.58
N PHE A 225 15.78 -0.31 1.49
CA PHE A 225 15.73 1.11 1.17
C PHE A 225 17.02 1.59 0.52
N GLY A 226 16.96 1.93 -0.77
CA GLY A 226 18.09 2.46 -1.54
C GLY A 226 18.23 3.98 -1.45
N GLY A 227 17.16 4.70 -1.11
CA GLY A 227 17.19 6.15 -0.98
C GLY A 227 15.85 6.82 -1.26
N SER A 228 15.81 8.14 -1.10
CA SER A 228 14.64 8.95 -1.37
C SER A 228 15.02 10.35 -1.84
N PHE A 229 14.04 11.07 -2.36
CA PHE A 229 14.20 12.49 -2.67
C PHE A 229 12.94 13.26 -2.28
N VAL A 230 13.15 14.40 -1.63
CA VAL A 230 12.11 15.17 -0.97
C VAL A 230 12.28 16.66 -1.25
N TRP A 231 11.16 17.38 -1.28
CA TRP A 231 11.17 18.83 -1.16
C TRP A 231 11.04 19.21 0.30
N GLN A 232 12.14 19.68 0.88
CA GLN A 232 12.27 20.03 2.28
C GLN A 232 12.18 21.55 2.47
N ARG A 233 11.44 21.98 3.50
CA ARG A 233 11.22 23.39 3.82
C ARG A 233 11.29 23.60 5.32
N ASP A 234 11.78 24.76 5.73
CA ASP A 234 11.94 25.07 7.15
C ASP A 234 10.59 25.16 7.86
N GLY A 235 10.46 24.44 8.98
CA GLY A 235 9.28 24.50 9.86
C GLY A 235 8.00 23.83 9.32
N ILE A 236 8.07 23.12 8.19
CA ILE A 236 6.93 22.41 7.58
C ILE A 236 7.38 21.00 7.19
N ALA A 237 6.46 20.04 7.23
CA ALA A 237 6.75 18.66 6.81
C ALA A 237 7.26 18.55 5.36
N ASP A 238 8.20 17.62 5.18
CA ASP A 238 8.82 17.31 3.90
C ASP A 238 7.80 16.68 2.95
N VAL A 239 7.88 17.07 1.67
CA VAL A 239 7.07 16.45 0.62
C VAL A 239 7.91 15.39 -0.08
N THR A 240 7.55 14.13 0.10
CA THR A 240 8.22 13.01 -0.57
C THR A 240 7.89 13.00 -2.07
N LEU A 241 8.92 13.03 -2.91
CA LEU A 241 8.77 13.04 -4.37
C LEU A 241 9.00 11.65 -4.98
N GLY A 242 9.84 10.82 -4.34
CA GLY A 242 10.02 9.43 -4.72
C GLY A 242 11.00 8.68 -3.83
N MET A 243 11.11 7.37 -4.09
CA MET A 243 11.99 6.45 -3.36
C MET A 243 12.66 5.43 -4.28
N VAL A 244 13.76 4.88 -3.80
CA VAL A 244 14.54 3.80 -4.41
C VAL A 244 14.55 2.63 -3.43
N GLN A 245 14.35 1.42 -3.94
CA GLN A 245 14.49 0.19 -3.18
C GLN A 245 15.22 -0.86 -4.03
N ARG A 246 15.80 -1.88 -3.38
CA ARG A 246 16.32 -3.04 -4.10
C ARG A 246 15.19 -3.74 -4.83
N MET A 247 15.46 -4.12 -6.07
CA MET A 247 14.55 -4.96 -6.82
C MET A 247 14.62 -6.38 -6.25
N VAL A 248 13.46 -6.96 -5.98
CA VAL A 248 13.35 -8.36 -5.54
C VAL A 248 13.29 -9.21 -6.82
N PRO A 249 14.24 -10.13 -7.04
CA PRO A 249 14.10 -11.12 -8.09
C PRO A 249 12.85 -11.93 -7.78
N ASN A 250 11.87 -11.91 -8.69
CA ASN A 250 10.65 -12.66 -8.51
C ASN A 250 10.32 -13.42 -9.78
N ASP A 251 10.14 -14.73 -9.65
CA ASP A 251 9.81 -15.62 -10.76
C ASP A 251 8.32 -15.53 -11.13
N LYS A 252 7.42 -15.13 -10.22
CA LYS A 252 5.95 -14.98 -10.48
C LYS A 252 5.25 -14.08 -9.45
N ASP A 253 4.17 -13.39 -9.85
CA ASP A 253 3.28 -12.67 -8.93
C ASP A 253 2.71 -13.59 -7.83
N SER A 254 2.68 -13.12 -6.58
CA SER A 254 2.41 -13.90 -5.36
C SER A 254 1.00 -14.43 -5.27
N TRP A 255 0.04 -13.74 -5.88
CA TRP A 255 -1.32 -14.25 -6.03
C TRP A 255 -1.35 -15.46 -6.98
N GLY A 256 -0.51 -15.42 -8.02
CA GLY A 256 -0.29 -16.54 -8.93
C GLY A 256 0.38 -17.71 -8.23
N GLN A 257 1.42 -17.48 -7.42
CA GLN A 257 2.10 -18.57 -6.69
C GLN A 257 1.27 -19.15 -5.54
N THR A 258 0.64 -18.31 -4.71
CA THR A 258 -0.32 -18.80 -3.70
C THR A 258 -1.47 -19.53 -4.38
N GLY A 259 -1.88 -19.03 -5.55
CA GLY A 259 -2.82 -19.69 -6.44
C GLY A 259 -2.33 -21.06 -6.95
N ASP A 260 -1.05 -21.21 -7.28
CA ASP A 260 -0.41 -22.44 -7.73
C ASP A 260 -0.26 -23.47 -6.57
N TYR A 261 0.15 -23.02 -5.37
CA TYR A 261 0.17 -23.88 -4.17
C TYR A 261 -1.24 -24.33 -3.75
N LEU A 262 -2.24 -23.44 -3.91
CA LEU A 262 -3.66 -23.80 -3.74
C LEU A 262 -4.21 -24.65 -4.90
N ASN A 263 -3.62 -24.61 -6.10
CA ASN A 263 -4.03 -25.43 -7.25
C ASN A 263 -3.61 -26.89 -7.06
N ASP A 264 -2.38 -27.15 -6.61
CA ASP A 264 -1.93 -28.50 -6.24
C ASP A 264 -2.82 -29.14 -5.16
N PHE A 265 -3.39 -28.30 -4.29
CA PHE A 265 -4.35 -28.66 -3.26
C PHE A 265 -5.76 -28.97 -3.79
N LEU A 266 -6.26 -28.19 -4.77
CA LEU A 266 -7.58 -28.41 -5.38
C LEU A 266 -7.68 -29.75 -6.11
N TYR A 267 -6.57 -30.27 -6.68
CA TYR A 267 -6.55 -31.60 -7.28
C TYR A 267 -6.82 -32.75 -6.27
N ALA A 268 -6.58 -32.52 -4.98
CA ALA A 268 -6.71 -33.53 -3.93
C ALA A 268 -8.15 -33.66 -3.39
N VAL A 269 -8.96 -32.59 -3.45
CA VAL A 269 -10.32 -32.51 -2.88
C VAL A 269 -11.35 -33.39 -3.61
N PRO A 270 -11.45 -33.39 -4.96
CA PRO A 270 -12.36 -34.27 -5.70
C PRO A 270 -12.00 -35.75 -5.56
N GLN A 271 -10.72 -36.06 -5.34
CA GLN A 271 -10.21 -37.44 -5.28
C GLN A 271 -10.23 -38.04 -3.87
N ARG A 272 -10.71 -37.31 -2.84
CA ARG A 272 -10.66 -37.72 -1.42
C ARG A 272 -9.25 -38.08 -0.93
N LEU A 273 -8.23 -37.58 -1.61
CA LEU A 273 -6.84 -37.77 -1.24
C LEU A 273 -6.50 -36.68 -0.21
N PHE A 274 -6.73 -36.94 1.07
CA PHE A 274 -6.26 -36.06 2.16
C PHE A 274 -4.75 -36.23 2.42
N THR A 275 -3.94 -36.36 1.38
CA THR A 275 -2.49 -36.20 1.50
C THR A 275 -2.21 -34.71 1.57
N ILE A 276 -2.27 -34.18 2.80
CA ILE A 276 -1.72 -32.87 3.12
C ILE A 276 -0.26 -32.92 2.70
N ARG A 277 0.13 -32.14 1.70
CA ARG A 277 1.55 -31.89 1.51
C ARG A 277 1.99 -30.96 2.64
N GLU A 278 2.93 -31.41 3.47
CA GLU A 278 3.44 -30.63 4.61
C GLU A 278 4.05 -29.29 4.16
N ASP A 279 4.47 -29.18 2.89
CA ASP A 279 5.06 -27.98 2.29
C ASP A 279 4.20 -26.71 2.41
N VAL A 280 2.87 -26.81 2.34
CA VAL A 280 1.97 -25.66 2.52
C VAL A 280 2.08 -25.12 3.94
N PHE A 281 2.09 -26.00 4.94
CA PHE A 281 2.20 -25.59 6.33
C PHE A 281 3.58 -25.03 6.64
N GLU A 282 4.66 -25.58 6.08
CA GLU A 282 6.00 -24.99 6.18
C GLU A 282 6.05 -23.54 5.66
N LYS A 283 5.37 -23.26 4.55
CA LYS A 283 5.27 -21.89 4.01
C LYS A 283 4.40 -20.98 4.89
N VAL A 284 3.29 -21.49 5.42
CA VAL A 284 2.43 -20.73 6.35
C VAL A 284 3.19 -20.40 7.64
N GLU A 285 3.94 -21.35 8.19
CA GLU A 285 4.81 -21.16 9.35
C GLU A 285 5.90 -20.12 9.06
N LEU A 286 6.56 -20.23 7.90
CA LEU A 286 7.58 -19.27 7.49
C LEU A 286 7.00 -17.86 7.39
N LEU A 287 5.81 -17.68 6.80
CA LEU A 287 5.18 -16.38 6.74
C LEU A 287 4.77 -15.86 8.13
N GLY A 288 4.25 -16.73 9.00
CA GLY A 288 3.97 -16.38 10.41
C GLY A 288 5.22 -15.86 11.11
N ARG A 289 6.34 -16.54 10.92
CA ARG A 289 7.65 -16.14 11.44
C ARG A 289 8.11 -14.79 10.87
N ARG A 290 8.03 -14.58 9.56
CA ARG A 290 8.41 -13.31 8.92
C ARG A 290 7.55 -12.14 9.38
N THR A 291 6.25 -12.35 9.58
CA THR A 291 5.38 -11.32 10.17
C THR A 291 5.81 -10.98 11.60
N GLY A 292 6.13 -11.99 12.41
CA GLY A 292 6.59 -11.80 13.79
C GLY A 292 7.91 -11.05 13.88
N GLU A 293 8.89 -11.43 13.05
CA GLU A 293 10.18 -10.76 12.92
C GLU A 293 10.03 -9.30 12.45
N MET A 294 9.13 -9.03 11.49
CA MET A 294 8.80 -7.66 11.05
C MET A 294 8.28 -6.82 12.22
N HIS A 295 7.32 -7.34 12.99
CA HIS A 295 6.77 -6.60 14.14
C HIS A 295 7.78 -6.41 15.26
N ASN A 296 8.68 -7.38 15.49
CA ASN A 296 9.82 -7.21 16.39
C ASN A 296 10.78 -6.11 15.92
N ALA A 297 11.04 -6.04 14.61
CA ALA A 297 11.86 -4.99 14.02
C ALA A 297 11.21 -3.59 14.16
N LEU A 298 9.89 -3.50 14.11
CA LEU A 298 9.13 -2.26 14.34
C LEU A 298 9.02 -1.91 15.84
N TYR A 299 9.19 -2.88 16.73
CA TYR A 299 9.22 -2.69 18.17
C TYR A 299 10.61 -2.22 18.63
N LYS A 300 10.84 -0.90 18.61
CA LYS A 300 12.11 -0.32 19.05
C LYS A 300 11.94 0.63 20.22
N THR A 301 12.31 0.16 21.42
CA THR A 301 12.37 1.00 22.61
C THR A 301 13.54 1.99 22.49
N GLY A 302 13.26 3.29 22.68
CA GLY A 302 14.28 4.35 22.58
C GLY A 302 14.62 4.81 21.15
N ALA A 303 13.84 4.42 20.14
CA ALA A 303 13.88 5.05 18.81
C ALA A 303 13.34 6.50 18.87
N ASP A 304 13.50 7.22 17.76
CA ASP A 304 12.81 8.50 17.51
C ASP A 304 11.30 8.38 17.82
N THR A 305 10.65 9.48 18.21
CA THR A 305 9.27 9.48 18.73
C THR A 305 8.27 8.78 17.81
N ASP A 306 8.56 8.76 16.52
CA ASP A 306 7.67 8.26 15.46
C ASP A 306 7.58 6.73 15.38
N PHE A 307 8.56 6.00 15.93
CA PHE A 307 8.58 4.52 15.97
C PHE A 307 8.57 3.95 17.39
N ALA A 308 8.71 4.80 18.41
CA ALA A 308 8.60 4.37 19.80
C ALA A 308 7.22 3.75 20.09
N PRO A 309 7.15 2.56 20.71
CA PRO A 309 5.88 1.94 21.07
C PRO A 309 5.05 2.81 22.02
N GLU A 310 3.73 2.78 21.87
CA GLU A 310 2.78 3.60 22.64
C GLU A 310 1.74 2.76 23.38
N PRO A 311 1.29 3.17 24.57
CA PRO A 311 0.16 2.53 25.24
C PRO A 311 -1.17 2.85 24.54
N PHE A 312 -2.24 2.11 24.87
CA PHE A 312 -3.60 2.44 24.46
C PHE A 312 -4.16 3.59 25.31
N THR A 313 -4.06 4.82 24.79
CA THR A 313 -4.58 6.03 25.43
C THR A 313 -6.08 6.21 25.17
N ASP A 314 -6.76 7.01 26.00
CA ASP A 314 -8.18 7.34 25.82
C ASP A 314 -8.45 8.05 24.48
N ASN A 315 -7.50 8.87 24.02
CA ASN A 315 -7.58 9.53 22.71
C ASN A 315 -7.57 8.51 21.57
N TYR A 316 -6.64 7.54 21.61
CA TYR A 316 -6.58 6.47 20.60
C TYR A 316 -7.82 5.58 20.65
N ARG A 317 -8.29 5.22 21.86
CA ARG A 317 -9.51 4.42 22.04
C ARG A 317 -10.73 5.12 21.44
N THR A 318 -10.88 6.41 21.69
CA THR A 318 -11.96 7.22 21.11
C THR A 318 -11.86 7.29 19.59
N PHE A 319 -10.65 7.49 19.06
CA PHE A 319 -10.41 7.52 17.62
C PHE A 319 -10.84 6.20 16.93
N ILE A 320 -10.37 5.05 17.43
CA ILE A 320 -10.67 3.77 16.77
C ILE A 320 -12.15 3.37 16.93
N ILE A 321 -12.77 3.67 18.07
CA ILE A 321 -14.21 3.42 18.27
C ILE A 321 -15.03 4.25 17.28
N ASN A 322 -14.80 5.56 17.19
CA ASN A 322 -15.56 6.43 16.29
C ASN A 322 -15.40 6.00 14.82
N ARG A 323 -14.18 5.60 14.43
CA ARG A 323 -13.90 5.07 13.09
C ARG A 323 -14.69 3.79 12.84
N PHE A 324 -14.70 2.88 13.80
CA PHE A 324 -15.37 1.59 13.66
C PHE A 324 -16.90 1.73 13.64
N GLU A 325 -17.47 2.55 14.53
CA GLU A 325 -18.91 2.89 14.54
C GLU A 325 -19.34 3.51 13.20
N SER A 326 -18.54 4.42 12.65
CA SER A 326 -18.79 5.02 11.34
C SER A 326 -18.77 3.99 10.21
N LEU A 327 -17.78 3.08 10.24
CA LEU A 327 -17.65 2.00 9.27
C LEU A 327 -18.86 1.06 9.34
N LEU A 328 -19.25 0.61 10.53
CA LEU A 328 -20.43 -0.24 10.75
C LEU A 328 -21.71 0.42 10.27
N ALA A 329 -21.95 1.68 10.65
CA ALA A 329 -23.14 2.42 10.24
C ALA A 329 -23.25 2.49 8.70
N GLN A 330 -22.15 2.79 8.02
CA GLN A 330 -22.09 2.81 6.56
C GLN A 330 -22.36 1.43 5.95
N ARG A 331 -21.79 0.36 6.52
CA ARG A 331 -21.99 -1.00 6.00
C ARG A 331 -23.39 -1.53 6.25
N TYR A 332 -24.00 -1.24 7.40
CA TYR A 332 -25.40 -1.58 7.64
C TYR A 332 -26.33 -0.87 6.66
N ALA A 333 -26.14 0.44 6.43
CA ALA A 333 -26.94 1.18 5.46
C ALA A 333 -26.79 0.61 4.04
N LEU A 334 -25.57 0.32 3.61
CA LEU A 334 -25.29 -0.29 2.30
C LEU A 334 -25.90 -1.70 2.18
N LEU A 335 -25.81 -2.51 3.24
CA LEU A 335 -26.36 -3.86 3.24
C LEU A 335 -27.89 -3.86 3.18
N ILE A 336 -28.55 -2.91 3.86
CA ILE A 336 -30.01 -2.73 3.80
C ILE A 336 -30.43 -2.34 2.38
N ASP A 337 -29.74 -1.38 1.76
CA ASP A 337 -30.02 -0.92 0.39
C ASP A 337 -29.89 -2.06 -0.63
N LYS A 338 -28.87 -2.89 -0.46
CA LYS A 338 -28.50 -3.97 -1.41
C LYS A 338 -29.02 -5.35 -1.05
N TYR A 339 -29.76 -5.49 0.04
CA TYR A 339 -30.15 -6.80 0.60
C TYR A 339 -30.88 -7.70 -0.42
N THR A 340 -31.79 -7.13 -1.21
CA THR A 340 -32.59 -7.88 -2.19
C THR A 340 -31.79 -8.29 -3.43
N GLU A 341 -30.64 -7.66 -3.67
CA GLU A 341 -29.72 -7.99 -4.78
C GLU A 341 -28.77 -9.16 -4.41
N LEU A 342 -28.69 -9.52 -3.13
CA LEU A 342 -27.84 -10.61 -2.64
C LEU A 342 -28.44 -12.00 -2.91
N ASP A 343 -27.57 -13.00 -3.07
CA ASP A 343 -27.99 -14.40 -3.15
C ASP A 343 -28.60 -14.91 -1.81
N PRO A 344 -29.40 -15.99 -1.82
CA PRO A 344 -30.10 -16.46 -0.63
C PRO A 344 -29.20 -16.84 0.55
N LEU A 345 -27.96 -17.27 0.30
CA LEU A 345 -27.01 -17.57 1.38
C LEU A 345 -26.48 -16.26 1.98
N ALA A 346 -26.07 -15.32 1.14
CA ALA A 346 -25.63 -14.00 1.58
C ALA A 346 -26.73 -13.25 2.35
N GLN A 347 -28.00 -13.34 1.94
CA GLN A 347 -29.14 -12.77 2.68
C GLN A 347 -29.27 -13.35 4.10
N ARG A 348 -29.16 -14.67 4.26
CA ARG A 348 -29.21 -15.30 5.60
C ARG A 348 -28.07 -14.82 6.49
N LEU A 349 -26.85 -14.76 5.95
CA LEU A 349 -25.68 -14.30 6.72
C LEU A 349 -25.80 -12.80 7.07
N ALA A 350 -26.31 -11.99 6.13
CA ALA A 350 -26.58 -10.58 6.33
C ALA A 350 -27.60 -10.34 7.44
N TRP A 351 -28.67 -11.15 7.49
CA TRP A 351 -29.66 -11.09 8.56
C TRP A 351 -29.03 -11.33 9.93
N VAL A 352 -28.21 -12.38 10.07
CA VAL A 352 -27.51 -12.67 11.34
C VAL A 352 -26.62 -11.51 11.76
N PHE A 353 -25.88 -10.90 10.82
CA PHE A 353 -25.04 -9.74 11.11
C PHE A 353 -25.86 -8.52 11.56
N MET A 354 -27.02 -8.26 10.95
CA MET A 354 -27.91 -7.17 11.36
C MET A 354 -28.51 -7.40 12.75
N GLU A 355 -28.93 -8.63 13.07
CA GLU A 355 -29.46 -8.99 14.39
C GLU A 355 -28.38 -8.91 15.49
N ALA A 356 -27.11 -9.19 15.15
CA ALA A 356 -25.99 -9.11 16.08
C ALA A 356 -25.54 -7.67 16.40
N ARG A 357 -26.19 -6.64 15.85
CA ARG A 357 -25.77 -5.23 15.97
C ARG A 357 -25.57 -4.78 17.42
N GLU A 358 -26.55 -5.00 18.29
CA GLU A 358 -26.44 -4.57 19.69
C GLU A 358 -25.28 -5.27 20.43
N MET A 359 -25.01 -6.54 20.09
CA MET A 359 -23.89 -7.29 20.65
C MET A 359 -22.54 -6.73 20.16
N ILE A 360 -22.45 -6.40 18.88
CA ILE A 360 -21.25 -5.80 18.28
C ILE A 360 -20.99 -4.42 18.87
N ASP A 361 -22.02 -3.58 18.98
CA ASP A 361 -21.92 -2.24 19.56
C ASP A 361 -21.49 -2.32 21.04
N ALA A 362 -22.00 -3.27 21.81
CA ALA A 362 -21.55 -3.52 23.18
C ALA A 362 -20.09 -3.96 23.25
N PHE A 363 -19.67 -4.90 22.39
CA PHE A 363 -18.29 -5.40 22.34
C PHE A 363 -17.29 -4.31 21.96
N ILE A 364 -17.64 -3.43 21.01
CA ILE A 364 -16.81 -2.27 20.65
C ILE A 364 -16.72 -1.29 21.82
N ASN A 365 -17.83 -1.06 22.53
CA ASN A 365 -17.83 -0.20 23.71
C ASN A 365 -16.98 -0.74 24.86
N ASP A 366 -16.80 -2.05 24.99
CA ASP A 366 -15.86 -2.63 25.95
C ASP A 366 -14.42 -2.14 25.69
N PHE A 367 -14.05 -1.83 24.44
CA PHE A 367 -12.74 -1.27 24.11
C PHE A 367 -12.48 0.09 24.78
N ARG A 368 -13.56 0.82 25.13
CA ARG A 368 -13.45 2.12 25.79
C ARG A 368 -12.87 1.99 27.20
N THR A 369 -13.25 0.97 27.94
CA THR A 369 -12.99 0.87 29.38
C THR A 369 -12.16 -0.36 29.79
N ARG A 370 -12.06 -1.39 28.93
CA ARG A 370 -11.29 -2.61 29.22
C ARG A 370 -9.81 -2.27 29.46
N PRO A 371 -9.19 -2.73 30.56
CA PRO A 371 -7.76 -2.49 30.79
C PRO A 371 -6.91 -3.17 29.71
N LEU A 372 -6.08 -2.38 29.01
CA LEU A 372 -5.16 -2.88 27.98
C LEU A 372 -3.73 -2.54 28.40
N GLY A 373 -2.87 -3.55 28.54
CA GLY A 373 -1.44 -3.39 28.87
C GLY A 373 -0.50 -3.71 27.71
N SER A 374 -1.01 -4.19 26.59
CA SER A 374 -0.28 -4.35 25.34
C SER A 374 0.10 -2.98 24.77
N LEU A 375 1.15 -2.95 23.94
CA LEU A 375 1.61 -1.73 23.29
C LEU A 375 1.20 -1.69 21.81
N ARG A 376 1.19 -0.48 21.26
CA ARG A 376 0.95 -0.15 19.86
C ARG A 376 2.26 0.26 19.20
N THR A 377 2.46 -0.10 17.94
CA THR A 377 3.64 0.28 17.14
C THR A 377 3.20 0.79 15.77
N ARG A 378 4.14 1.28 14.97
CA ARG A 378 3.93 1.31 13.53
C ARG A 378 3.71 -0.13 13.04
N ILE A 379 2.85 -0.28 12.04
CA ILE A 379 2.47 -1.55 11.42
C ILE A 379 2.49 -1.37 9.90
N HIS A 380 2.37 -2.46 9.14
CA HIS A 380 2.21 -2.41 7.69
C HIS A 380 0.90 -1.69 7.30
N GLY A 381 -0.19 -1.96 8.00
CA GLY A 381 -1.45 -1.22 7.89
C GLY A 381 -2.41 -1.75 6.81
N ASP A 382 -1.91 -2.32 5.71
CA ASP A 382 -2.71 -3.07 4.73
C ASP A 382 -2.11 -4.43 4.39
N TYR A 383 -1.87 -5.26 5.42
CA TYR A 383 -1.14 -6.52 5.25
C TYR A 383 -2.06 -7.66 4.77
N HIS A 384 -1.71 -8.27 3.64
CA HIS A 384 -2.40 -9.42 3.05
C HIS A 384 -1.46 -10.18 2.09
N LEU A 385 -1.85 -11.35 1.58
CA LEU A 385 -1.02 -12.21 0.72
C LEU A 385 -0.57 -11.54 -0.59
N GLY A 386 -1.27 -10.50 -1.03
CA GLY A 386 -0.89 -9.70 -2.20
C GLY A 386 0.33 -8.80 -1.96
N GLN A 387 0.67 -8.55 -0.69
CA GLN A 387 1.79 -7.71 -0.26
C GLN A 387 3.01 -8.52 0.19
N VAL A 388 3.06 -9.79 -0.20
CA VAL A 388 4.12 -10.72 0.16
C VAL A 388 4.64 -11.36 -1.11
N LEU A 389 5.88 -11.11 -1.51
CA LEU A 389 6.57 -11.77 -2.62
C LEU A 389 7.22 -13.07 -2.15
N ALA A 390 6.92 -14.19 -2.80
CA ALA A 390 7.68 -15.41 -2.59
C ALA A 390 8.92 -15.44 -3.48
N THR A 391 10.03 -15.80 -2.87
CA THR A 391 11.31 -16.11 -3.52
C THR A 391 11.51 -17.63 -3.47
N GLU A 392 12.61 -18.14 -4.02
CA GLU A 392 12.93 -19.58 -4.03
C GLU A 392 12.78 -20.23 -2.64
N ASN A 393 13.26 -19.54 -1.59
CA ASN A 393 13.32 -20.11 -0.23
C ASN A 393 12.74 -19.20 0.87
N ASP A 394 12.23 -18.01 0.55
CA ASP A 394 11.76 -17.05 1.56
C ASP A 394 10.63 -16.14 1.07
N PHE A 395 10.06 -15.34 1.98
CA PHE A 395 9.10 -14.29 1.69
C PHE A 395 9.71 -12.89 1.87
N VAL A 396 9.27 -11.96 1.03
CA VAL A 396 9.62 -10.54 1.09
C VAL A 396 8.36 -9.71 1.17
N ILE A 397 8.22 -8.90 2.22
CA ILE A 397 7.06 -8.04 2.46
C ILE A 397 7.24 -6.71 1.72
N ILE A 398 6.21 -6.26 1.02
CA ILE A 398 6.25 -5.07 0.15
C ILE A 398 5.08 -4.13 0.45
N ASP A 399 5.12 -2.90 -0.08
CA ASP A 399 3.99 -1.94 -0.07
C ASP A 399 3.53 -1.46 1.32
N PHE A 400 4.46 -0.88 2.08
CA PHE A 400 4.19 -0.25 3.38
C PHE A 400 3.47 1.12 3.28
N GLU A 401 2.67 1.34 2.24
CA GLU A 401 1.90 2.59 2.07
C GLU A 401 0.75 2.72 3.08
N GLY A 402 0.28 1.61 3.67
CA GLY A 402 -0.91 1.52 4.53
C GLY A 402 -2.23 1.55 3.75
N GLU A 403 -3.36 1.53 4.47
CA GLU A 403 -4.70 1.41 3.85
C GLU A 403 -4.98 2.53 2.80
N PRO A 404 -5.31 2.19 1.54
CA PRO A 404 -5.50 3.17 0.47
C PRO A 404 -6.57 4.25 0.75
N GLU A 405 -7.64 3.90 1.45
CA GLU A 405 -8.75 4.82 1.78
C GLU A 405 -8.42 5.77 2.95
N SER A 406 -7.40 5.46 3.75
CA SER A 406 -7.02 6.26 4.92
C SER A 406 -6.14 7.46 4.52
N SER A 407 -6.24 8.55 5.28
CA SER A 407 -5.37 9.72 5.09
C SER A 407 -3.91 9.39 5.46
N ILE A 408 -2.93 10.12 4.91
CA ILE A 408 -1.52 9.89 5.25
C ILE A 408 -1.26 9.99 6.76
N ALA A 409 -1.88 10.97 7.43
CA ALA A 409 -1.78 11.13 8.87
C ALA A 409 -2.33 9.90 9.61
N ASP A 410 -3.48 9.36 9.18
CA ASP A 410 -4.07 8.16 9.78
C ASP A 410 -3.18 6.93 9.56
N ARG A 411 -2.54 6.81 8.39
CA ARG A 411 -1.61 5.69 8.08
C ARG A 411 -0.34 5.71 8.93
N LYS A 412 0.00 6.84 9.57
CA LYS A 412 1.12 6.94 10.53
C LYS A 412 0.73 6.62 11.97
N ILE A 413 -0.56 6.49 12.28
CA ILE A 413 -1.03 6.16 13.63
C ILE A 413 -0.52 4.77 14.02
N LYS A 414 0.01 4.68 15.25
CA LYS A 414 0.46 3.42 15.81
C LYS A 414 -0.73 2.55 16.22
N HIS A 415 -0.73 1.30 15.80
CA HIS A 415 -1.81 0.33 16.05
C HIS A 415 -1.27 -0.91 16.77
N SER A 416 -2.17 -1.78 17.21
CA SER A 416 -1.76 -3.12 17.62
C SER A 416 -1.19 -3.88 16.41
N PRO A 417 -0.07 -4.61 16.55
CA PRO A 417 0.41 -5.55 15.53
C PRO A 417 -0.65 -6.58 15.12
N LEU A 418 -1.63 -6.85 15.99
CA LEU A 418 -2.73 -7.76 15.70
C LEU A 418 -3.65 -7.27 14.56
N LYS A 419 -3.58 -6.00 14.17
CA LYS A 419 -4.29 -5.48 13.01
C LYS A 419 -3.74 -6.06 11.69
N ASP A 420 -2.42 -6.14 11.54
CA ASP A 420 -1.79 -6.80 10.39
C ASP A 420 -2.04 -8.31 10.41
N VAL A 421 -1.98 -8.93 11.59
CA VAL A 421 -2.31 -10.36 11.79
C VAL A 421 -3.74 -10.65 11.35
N ALA A 422 -4.71 -9.82 11.73
CA ALA A 422 -6.09 -9.94 11.29
C ALA A 422 -6.20 -9.82 9.76
N GLY A 423 -5.51 -8.85 9.14
CA GLY A 423 -5.45 -8.70 7.69
C GLY A 423 -4.97 -9.96 6.97
N MET A 424 -3.88 -10.57 7.46
CA MET A 424 -3.35 -11.81 6.87
C MET A 424 -4.30 -13.00 7.07
N ILE A 425 -4.89 -13.16 8.25
CA ILE A 425 -5.89 -14.21 8.52
C ILE A 425 -7.09 -14.07 7.57
N ARG A 426 -7.60 -12.84 7.39
CA ARG A 426 -8.67 -12.57 6.42
C ARG A 426 -8.23 -12.91 5.00
N SER A 427 -6.99 -12.59 4.62
CA SER A 427 -6.43 -12.93 3.32
C SER A 427 -6.38 -14.45 3.07
N TYR A 428 -5.99 -15.25 4.06
CA TYR A 428 -6.06 -16.71 3.97
C TYR A 428 -7.49 -17.22 3.83
N HIS A 429 -8.43 -16.68 4.61
CA HIS A 429 -9.84 -17.03 4.49
C HIS A 429 -10.38 -16.76 3.07
N TYR A 430 -10.02 -15.62 2.50
CA TYR A 430 -10.35 -15.28 1.12
C TYR A 430 -9.71 -16.23 0.11
N ALA A 431 -8.42 -16.55 0.27
CA ALA A 431 -7.71 -17.44 -0.64
C ALA A 431 -8.34 -18.85 -0.67
N VAL A 432 -8.65 -19.40 0.51
CA VAL A 432 -9.33 -20.70 0.65
C VAL A 432 -10.73 -20.66 0.03
N CYS A 433 -11.53 -19.64 0.37
CA CYS A 433 -12.88 -19.49 -0.18
C CYS A 433 -12.87 -19.29 -1.71
N ALA A 434 -12.05 -18.38 -2.22
CA ALA A 434 -12.01 -18.04 -3.64
C ALA A 434 -11.64 -19.26 -4.49
N LYS A 435 -10.75 -20.12 -3.99
CA LYS A 435 -10.34 -21.35 -4.68
C LYS A 435 -11.41 -22.43 -4.59
N LEU A 436 -12.00 -22.67 -3.43
CA LEU A 436 -12.99 -23.75 -3.29
C LEU A 436 -14.35 -23.44 -3.93
N PHE A 437 -14.74 -22.16 -4.03
CA PHE A 437 -16.01 -21.76 -4.64
C PHE A 437 -15.94 -21.40 -6.14
N ASN A 438 -14.75 -21.19 -6.70
CA ASN A 438 -14.61 -20.77 -8.11
C ASN A 438 -13.67 -21.68 -8.94
N SER A 439 -13.40 -22.91 -8.50
CA SER A 439 -12.67 -23.90 -9.29
C SER A 439 -13.62 -24.73 -10.16
N ALA A 440 -13.21 -25.03 -11.40
CA ALA A 440 -13.94 -25.97 -12.26
C ALA A 440 -14.01 -27.38 -11.62
N GLU A 441 -13.00 -27.74 -10.84
CA GLU A 441 -12.86 -29.01 -10.15
C GLU A 441 -13.84 -29.18 -8.98
N THR A 442 -14.40 -28.09 -8.47
CA THR A 442 -15.33 -28.09 -7.33
C THR A 442 -16.76 -27.68 -7.71
N GLU A 443 -17.01 -27.40 -8.99
CA GLU A 443 -18.29 -26.88 -9.48
C GLU A 443 -19.48 -27.83 -9.21
N ASP A 444 -19.26 -29.14 -9.34
CA ASP A 444 -20.29 -30.17 -9.14
C ASP A 444 -20.45 -30.63 -7.66
N LEU A 445 -19.67 -30.08 -6.73
CA LEU A 445 -19.69 -30.50 -5.33
C LEU A 445 -20.76 -29.75 -4.53
N ASP A 446 -21.35 -30.43 -3.54
CA ASP A 446 -22.31 -29.82 -2.62
C ASP A 446 -21.70 -28.58 -1.93
N PRO A 447 -22.30 -27.39 -2.07
CA PRO A 447 -21.78 -26.16 -1.46
C PRO A 447 -21.63 -26.24 0.06
N ALA A 448 -22.52 -26.98 0.75
CA ALA A 448 -22.44 -27.14 2.19
C ALA A 448 -21.27 -28.04 2.60
N TYR A 449 -20.95 -29.06 1.81
CA TYR A 449 -19.75 -29.87 1.97
C TYR A 449 -18.48 -29.06 1.73
N LEU A 450 -18.43 -28.29 0.63
CA LEU A 450 -17.29 -27.42 0.32
C LEU A 450 -17.01 -26.45 1.46
N GLN A 451 -18.04 -25.76 1.98
CA GLN A 451 -17.88 -24.84 3.11
C GLN A 451 -17.26 -25.54 4.34
N ARG A 452 -17.71 -26.75 4.71
CA ARG A 452 -17.14 -27.49 5.85
C ARG A 452 -15.66 -27.83 5.65
N VAL A 453 -15.26 -28.13 4.42
CA VAL A 453 -13.85 -28.40 4.08
C VAL A 453 -13.04 -27.11 4.13
N SER A 454 -13.56 -26.02 3.53
CA SER A 454 -12.96 -24.69 3.59
C SER A 454 -12.68 -24.24 5.01
N ASP A 455 -13.67 -24.37 5.90
CA ASP A 455 -13.57 -23.92 7.30
C ASP A 455 -12.46 -24.68 8.04
N ARG A 456 -12.40 -26.01 7.88
CA ARG A 456 -11.34 -26.84 8.51
C ARG A 456 -9.94 -26.43 8.05
N TRP A 457 -9.77 -26.21 6.75
CA TRP A 457 -8.48 -25.80 6.18
C TRP A 457 -8.07 -24.42 6.64
N PHE A 458 -9.01 -23.48 6.62
CA PHE A 458 -8.78 -22.14 7.10
C PHE A 458 -8.35 -22.14 8.57
N TYR A 459 -8.99 -22.93 9.44
CA TYR A 459 -8.60 -23.02 10.85
C TYR A 459 -7.20 -23.61 11.03
N LEU A 460 -6.85 -24.68 10.32
CA LEU A 460 -5.49 -25.23 10.38
C LEU A 460 -4.42 -24.22 9.93
N ILE A 461 -4.66 -23.50 8.83
CA ILE A 461 -3.75 -22.46 8.33
C ILE A 461 -3.65 -21.30 9.33
N ARG A 462 -4.79 -20.83 9.85
CA ARG A 462 -4.84 -19.76 10.85
C ARG A 462 -4.02 -20.14 12.08
N ASP A 463 -4.22 -21.34 12.61
CA ASP A 463 -3.59 -21.79 13.84
C ASP A 463 -2.08 -21.96 13.63
N THR A 464 -1.67 -22.58 12.51
CA THR A 464 -0.26 -22.72 12.12
C THR A 464 0.43 -21.36 11.98
N TYR A 465 -0.24 -20.40 11.33
CA TYR A 465 0.28 -19.04 11.16
C TYR A 465 0.42 -18.32 12.50
N LEU A 466 -0.59 -18.40 13.36
CA LEU A 466 -0.60 -17.74 14.67
C LEU A 466 0.44 -18.34 15.61
N ASP A 467 0.58 -19.66 15.64
CA ASP A 467 1.58 -20.35 16.46
C ASP A 467 2.99 -19.90 16.04
N ALA A 468 3.32 -19.98 14.75
CA ALA A 468 4.62 -19.53 14.24
C ALA A 468 4.86 -18.03 14.45
N TYR A 469 3.82 -17.20 14.37
CA TYR A 469 3.89 -15.77 14.66
C TYR A 469 4.23 -15.50 16.13
N PHE A 470 3.48 -16.10 17.06
CA PHE A 470 3.70 -15.86 18.49
C PHE A 470 5.00 -16.46 19.01
N ASP A 471 5.47 -17.57 18.43
CA ASP A 471 6.76 -18.19 18.75
C ASP A 471 7.97 -17.30 18.42
N THR A 472 7.79 -16.25 17.60
CA THR A 472 8.86 -15.26 17.35
C THR A 472 9.10 -14.31 18.52
N PHE A 473 8.16 -14.22 19.46
CA PHE A 473 8.26 -13.32 20.59
C PHE A 473 8.68 -14.08 21.85
N GLY A 474 9.59 -13.49 22.64
CA GLY A 474 9.87 -14.00 23.98
C GLY A 474 8.64 -13.83 24.89
N SER A 475 8.33 -14.80 25.75
CA SER A 475 7.21 -14.70 26.68
C SER A 475 7.70 -14.37 28.10
N PRO A 476 7.28 -13.25 28.72
CA PRO A 476 6.32 -12.24 28.22
C PRO A 476 6.94 -11.21 27.26
N HIS A 477 6.16 -10.74 26.28
CA HIS A 477 6.55 -9.64 25.38
C HIS A 477 5.67 -8.40 25.62
N PRO A 478 6.22 -7.16 25.70
CA PRO A 478 5.42 -5.96 25.99
C PRO A 478 4.34 -5.62 24.95
N LEU A 479 4.47 -6.11 23.71
CA LEU A 479 3.41 -5.99 22.70
C LEU A 479 2.17 -6.82 23.01
N PHE A 480 2.28 -7.82 23.88
CA PHE A 480 1.23 -8.81 24.13
C PHE A 480 1.13 -9.12 25.62
N LYS A 481 0.16 -8.51 26.31
CA LYS A 481 0.03 -8.66 27.76
C LYS A 481 -0.30 -10.09 28.19
N ASN A 482 -1.41 -10.64 27.69
CA ASN A 482 -1.90 -11.99 27.98
C ASN A 482 -2.90 -12.45 26.92
N ASN A 483 -3.22 -13.75 26.92
CA ASN A 483 -4.11 -14.35 25.90
C ASN A 483 -5.50 -13.73 25.87
N ASN A 484 -6.07 -13.35 27.02
CA ASN A 484 -7.39 -12.72 27.07
C ASN A 484 -7.39 -11.37 26.34
N GLU A 485 -6.34 -10.58 26.51
CA GLU A 485 -6.18 -9.29 25.82
C GLU A 485 -5.88 -9.48 24.32
N ILE A 486 -5.03 -10.46 23.98
CA ILE A 486 -4.70 -10.79 22.58
C ILE A 486 -5.96 -11.21 21.83
N ASN A 487 -6.75 -12.12 22.40
CA ASN A 487 -8.01 -12.58 21.79
C ASN A 487 -8.98 -11.42 21.59
N PHE A 488 -9.16 -10.58 22.60
CA PHE A 488 -10.03 -9.41 22.52
C PHE A 488 -9.62 -8.45 21.39
N LEU A 489 -8.33 -8.08 21.34
CA LEU A 489 -7.80 -7.19 20.30
C LEU A 489 -7.89 -7.83 18.90
N LEU A 490 -7.55 -9.11 18.78
CA LEU A 490 -7.60 -9.81 17.50
C LEU A 490 -9.03 -9.89 16.95
N LEU A 491 -10.03 -10.17 17.80
CA LEU A 491 -11.44 -10.17 17.38
C LEU A 491 -11.91 -8.79 16.90
N ILE A 492 -11.49 -7.71 17.58
CA ILE A 492 -11.80 -6.35 17.14
C ILE A 492 -11.27 -6.09 15.73
N TYR A 493 -10.01 -6.43 15.47
CA TYR A 493 -9.40 -6.17 14.17
C TYR A 493 -9.89 -7.12 13.07
N LEU A 494 -10.22 -8.37 13.41
CA LEU A 494 -10.88 -9.29 12.47
C LEU A 494 -12.26 -8.77 12.07
N LEU A 495 -13.03 -8.23 13.03
CA LEU A 495 -14.33 -7.63 12.75
C LEU A 495 -14.18 -6.34 11.91
N GLU A 496 -13.24 -5.46 12.27
CA GLU A 496 -12.97 -4.21 11.52
C GLU A 496 -12.66 -4.54 10.06
N LYS A 497 -11.74 -5.48 9.81
CA LYS A 497 -11.33 -5.86 8.46
C LYS A 497 -12.47 -6.54 7.68
N ALA A 498 -13.23 -7.44 8.31
CA ALA A 498 -14.34 -8.12 7.64
C ALA A 498 -15.49 -7.17 7.28
N VAL A 499 -15.78 -6.18 8.13
CA VAL A 499 -16.76 -5.12 7.83
C VAL A 499 -16.23 -4.18 6.74
N TYR A 500 -14.94 -3.85 6.75
CA TYR A 500 -14.32 -3.07 5.67
C TYR A 500 -14.51 -3.76 4.32
N GLU A 501 -14.12 -5.04 4.24
CA GLU A 501 -14.24 -5.92 3.07
C GLU A 501 -15.68 -6.03 2.56
N LEU A 502 -16.67 -6.14 3.46
CA LEU A 502 -18.09 -6.24 3.10
C LEU A 502 -18.53 -5.11 2.16
N GLY A 503 -18.14 -3.87 2.43
CA GLY A 503 -18.53 -2.74 1.58
C GLY A 503 -17.88 -2.78 0.20
N TYR A 504 -16.65 -3.27 0.12
CA TYR A 504 -15.97 -3.46 -1.16
C TYR A 504 -16.67 -4.55 -1.99
N GLU A 505 -16.96 -5.71 -1.40
CA GLU A 505 -17.61 -6.81 -2.13
C GLU A 505 -19.02 -6.46 -2.58
N ILE A 506 -19.82 -5.78 -1.75
CA ILE A 506 -21.17 -5.34 -2.15
C ILE A 506 -21.10 -4.42 -3.38
N SER A 507 -20.09 -3.56 -3.45
CA SER A 507 -19.99 -2.54 -4.51
C SER A 507 -19.41 -3.08 -5.81
N TYR A 508 -18.49 -4.06 -5.75
CA TYR A 508 -17.69 -4.47 -6.91
C TYR A 508 -17.80 -5.97 -7.27
N ARG A 509 -18.13 -6.84 -6.31
CA ARG A 509 -18.21 -8.30 -6.52
C ARG A 509 -19.33 -8.93 -5.68
N PRO A 510 -20.61 -8.69 -6.00
CA PRO A 510 -21.74 -9.13 -5.17
C PRO A 510 -21.76 -10.64 -4.86
N SER A 511 -21.25 -11.49 -5.76
CA SER A 511 -21.17 -12.94 -5.55
C SER A 511 -20.20 -13.37 -4.43
N TRP A 512 -19.31 -12.48 -4.00
CA TRP A 512 -18.30 -12.70 -2.96
C TRP A 512 -18.73 -12.22 -1.58
N VAL A 513 -19.86 -11.51 -1.46
CA VAL A 513 -20.38 -10.91 -0.21
C VAL A 513 -20.53 -11.92 0.94
N LYS A 514 -20.82 -13.19 0.63
CA LYS A 514 -20.88 -14.28 1.61
C LYS A 514 -19.56 -14.50 2.38
N ILE A 515 -18.40 -14.20 1.79
CA ILE A 515 -17.07 -14.39 2.40
C ILE A 515 -16.83 -13.43 3.58
N PRO A 516 -16.99 -12.09 3.45
CA PRO A 516 -16.89 -11.20 4.59
C PRO A 516 -18.01 -11.41 5.62
N LEU A 517 -19.25 -11.69 5.20
CA LEU A 517 -20.34 -11.97 6.14
C LEU A 517 -20.09 -13.21 7.00
N LYS A 518 -19.55 -14.29 6.41
CA LYS A 518 -19.13 -15.49 7.15
C LYS A 518 -18.03 -15.16 8.17
N GLY A 519 -17.04 -14.36 7.77
CA GLY A 519 -16.00 -13.87 8.68
C GLY A 519 -16.56 -13.08 9.87
N ILE A 520 -17.54 -12.21 9.62
CA ILE A 520 -18.22 -11.44 10.66
C ILE A 520 -18.95 -12.38 11.63
N ILE A 521 -19.69 -13.37 11.11
CA ILE A 521 -20.44 -14.32 11.94
C ILE A 521 -19.53 -15.17 12.80
N ASP A 522 -18.40 -15.62 12.26
CA ASP A 522 -17.41 -16.36 13.03
C ASP A 522 -16.89 -15.51 14.21
N VAL A 523 -16.61 -14.22 13.98
CA VAL A 523 -16.20 -13.29 15.04
C VAL A 523 -17.32 -13.06 16.07
N VAL A 524 -18.56 -12.85 15.63
CA VAL A 524 -19.73 -12.69 16.51
C VAL A 524 -19.91 -13.92 17.41
N THR A 525 -19.73 -15.12 16.85
CA THR A 525 -19.82 -16.37 17.61
C THR A 525 -18.73 -16.46 18.68
N GLU A 526 -17.51 -15.99 18.40
CA GLU A 526 -16.43 -15.94 19.40
C GLU A 526 -16.66 -14.85 20.46
N ILE A 527 -17.23 -13.70 20.09
CA ILE A 527 -17.64 -12.65 21.03
C ILE A 527 -18.68 -13.20 22.03
N GLU A 528 -19.67 -13.95 21.54
CA GLU A 528 -20.69 -14.57 22.38
C GLU A 528 -20.08 -15.53 23.41
N LYS A 529 -19.11 -16.37 23.00
CA LYS A 529 -18.39 -17.28 23.91
C LYS A 529 -17.66 -16.53 25.02
N ILE A 530 -16.98 -15.43 24.70
CA ILE A 530 -16.26 -14.62 25.69
C ILE A 530 -17.23 -14.02 26.72
N ARG A 531 -18.36 -13.46 26.27
CA ARG A 531 -19.36 -12.86 27.18
C ARG A 531 -19.97 -13.88 28.13
N ILE A 532 -20.22 -15.11 27.65
CA ILE A 532 -20.70 -16.21 28.50
C ILE A 532 -19.66 -16.57 29.57
N SER A 533 -18.37 -16.62 29.21
CA SER A 533 -17.31 -16.91 30.19
C SER A 533 -17.13 -15.82 31.24
N ASP A 534 -17.26 -14.54 30.89
CA ASP A 534 -17.14 -13.41 31.83
C ASP A 534 -18.28 -13.41 32.89
N GLY A 535 -19.43 -14.02 32.58
CA GLY A 535 -20.56 -14.20 33.51
C GLY A 535 -20.40 -15.34 34.53
N THR A 536 -19.47 -16.26 34.30
CA THR A 536 -19.11 -17.34 35.23
C THR A 536 -17.82 -16.94 35.96
N SER A 537 -17.88 -16.78 37.26
CA SER A 537 -16.85 -16.17 38.11
C SER A 537 -15.56 -17.02 38.29
N GLN A 538 -14.86 -17.33 37.21
CA GLN A 538 -13.46 -17.75 37.26
C GLN A 538 -12.62 -17.11 36.14
N PRO A 539 -11.49 -16.43 36.46
CA PRO A 539 -10.51 -16.03 35.47
C PRO A 539 -9.72 -17.28 35.06
N THR A 540 -10.29 -18.11 34.19
CA THR A 540 -9.52 -19.13 33.48
C THR A 540 -8.77 -18.46 32.34
N ASP A 541 -7.47 -18.73 32.19
CA ASP A 541 -6.71 -18.37 30.98
C ASP A 541 -7.44 -18.96 29.76
N ILE A 542 -8.15 -18.12 29.01
CA ILE A 542 -8.80 -18.55 27.78
C ILE A 542 -7.65 -18.82 26.81
N PRO A 543 -7.55 -20.04 26.25
CA PRO A 543 -6.57 -20.31 25.20
C PRO A 543 -6.70 -19.30 24.06
N MET A 544 -5.61 -18.98 23.36
CA MET A 544 -5.72 -18.22 22.10
C MET A 544 -6.77 -18.86 21.20
N LEU A 545 -7.53 -18.03 20.45
CA LEU A 545 -8.65 -18.42 19.59
C LEU A 545 -8.40 -19.80 18.94
N GLN A 546 -8.98 -20.81 19.61
CA GLN A 546 -8.94 -22.26 19.39
C GLN A 546 -7.60 -23.03 19.60
N LYS A 547 -7.20 -23.27 20.86
CA LYS A 547 -6.44 -24.51 21.23
C LYS A 547 -7.34 -25.75 21.33
N GLY A 548 -8.22 -25.97 20.37
CA GLY A 548 -9.38 -26.85 20.54
C GLY A 548 -9.71 -27.78 19.38
N LEU A 549 -8.72 -28.33 18.67
CA LEU A 549 -8.95 -29.40 17.69
C LEU A 549 -7.90 -30.52 17.77
N LEU A 550 -7.53 -30.94 18.98
CA LEU A 550 -6.91 -32.25 19.24
C LEU A 550 -7.35 -32.78 20.62
N ARG A 551 -8.61 -33.25 20.69
CA ARG A 551 -9.03 -34.39 21.53
C ARG A 551 -10.18 -35.13 20.88
#